data_AF-A0A8S3D645-F1
#
_entry.id   AF-A0A8S3D645-F1
#
_cell.length_a   1.000
_cell.length_b   1.000
_cell.length_c   1.000
_cell.angle_alpha   90.00
_cell.angle_beta   90.00
_cell.angle_gamma   90.00
#
_symmetry.space_group_name_H-M   'P 1'
#
loop_
_entity.id
_entity.type
_entity.pdbx_description
1 polymer ?
#
loop_
_entity_poly.entity_id
_entity_poly.type
_entity_poly.pdbx_seq_one_letter_code
_entity_poly.pdbx_strand_id
1 'polypeptide(L)'
;GKHTSEKLATEFDRIIQLYDIKDKIVRLITDNASNNLAAFGNIILPGFEDYFDELQQDEEEKEVDSESESNDELNDDLVDK
;
A
#
# COMPACT_ATOMS: atom_id res chain seq x y z
N GLY A 1 7.57 8.75 11.88
CA GLY A 1 6.38 9.14 11.11
C GLY A 1 5.20 8.29 11.55
N LYS A 2 4.03 8.88 11.76
CA LYS A 2 2.80 8.19 12.22
C LYS A 2 1.78 7.95 11.08
N HIS A 3 2.26 7.86 9.84
CA HIS A 3 1.40 7.61 8.70
C HIS A 3 1.56 6.15 8.29
N THR A 4 0.50 5.36 8.44
CA THR A 4 0.44 3.99 7.91
C THR A 4 0.30 4.04 6.39
N SER A 5 0.72 2.98 5.70
CA SER A 5 0.53 2.84 4.25
C SER A 5 -0.93 3.04 3.85
N GLU A 6 -1.86 2.45 4.60
CA GLU A 6 -3.31 2.60 4.40
C GLU A 6 -3.77 4.06 4.41
N LYS A 7 -3.29 4.86 5.36
CA LYS A 7 -3.63 6.29 5.46
C LYS A 7 -3.10 7.07 4.27
N LEU A 8 -1.92 6.71 3.77
CA LEU A 8 -1.32 7.34 2.60
C LEU A 8 -2.13 7.05 1.33
N ALA A 9 -2.47 5.78 1.10
CA ALA A 9 -3.31 5.36 -0.02
C ALA A 9 -4.70 6.01 0.03
N THR A 10 -5.34 6.00 1.20
CA THR A 10 -6.67 6.61 1.39
C THR A 10 -6.67 8.10 1.10
N GLU A 11 -5.65 8.83 1.58
CA GLU A 11 -5.56 10.27 1.37
C GLU A 11 -5.23 10.61 -0.09
N PHE A 12 -4.38 9.81 -0.74
CA PHE A 12 -4.09 9.91 -2.16
C PHE A 12 -5.36 9.75 -3.01
N ASP A 13 -6.14 8.68 -2.78
CA ASP A 13 -7.41 8.45 -3.46
C ASP A 13 -8.41 9.59 -3.22
N ARG A 14 -8.50 10.08 -1.99
CA ARG A 14 -9.36 11.21 -1.62
C ARG A 14 -9.00 12.46 -2.42
N ILE A 15 -7.72 12.79 -2.53
CA ILE A 15 -7.24 13.97 -3.27
C ILE A 15 -7.52 13.81 -4.77
N ILE A 16 -7.25 12.65 -5.34
CA ILE A 16 -7.46 12.39 -6.76
C ILE A 16 -8.94 12.56 -7.14
N GLN A 17 -9.83 12.00 -6.31
CA GLN A 17 -11.27 12.13 -6.51
C GLN A 17 -11.74 13.56 -6.29
N LEU A 18 -11.24 14.25 -5.26
CA LEU A 18 -11.63 15.62 -4.94
C LEU A 18 -11.34 16.60 -6.10
N TYR A 19 -10.25 16.38 -6.83
CA TYR A 19 -9.84 17.26 -7.93
C TYR A 19 -10.15 16.72 -9.33
N ASP A 20 -10.68 15.50 -9.44
CA ASP A 20 -10.96 14.83 -10.72
C ASP A 20 -9.74 14.85 -11.66
N ILE A 21 -8.62 14.32 -11.15
CA ILE A 21 -7.32 14.32 -11.83
C ILE A 21 -6.77 12.92 -12.08
N LYS A 22 -7.57 11.86 -11.92
CA LYS A 22 -7.10 10.48 -12.01
C LYS A 22 -6.45 10.17 -13.36
N ASP A 23 -7.01 10.70 -14.44
CA ASP A 23 -6.57 10.59 -15.82
C ASP A 23 -5.41 11.54 -16.19
N LYS A 24 -5.05 12.45 -15.29
CA LYS A 24 -4.00 13.47 -15.50
C LYS A 24 -2.68 13.11 -14.80
N ILE A 25 -2.66 12.07 -13.97
CA ILE A 25 -1.47 11.63 -13.25
C ILE A 25 -0.68 10.69 -14.13
N VAL A 26 0.52 11.13 -14.54
CA VAL A 26 1.42 10.38 -15.43
C VAL A 26 2.53 9.63 -14.69
N ARG A 27 2.82 10.04 -13.45
CA ARG A 27 3.90 9.46 -12.65
C ARG A 27 3.72 9.80 -11.17
N LEU A 28 4.01 8.85 -10.31
CA LEU A 28 4.12 9.04 -8.86
C LEU A 28 5.58 8.83 -8.44
N ILE A 29 6.16 9.78 -7.71
CA ILE A 29 7.54 9.71 -7.22
C ILE A 29 7.49 9.85 -5.71
N THR A 30 8.05 8.87 -5.00
CA THR A 30 8.12 8.82 -3.53
C THR A 30 9.53 8.52 -3.07
N ASP A 31 9.80 8.69 -1.78
CA ASP A 31 11.04 8.18 -1.18
C ASP A 31 10.92 6.67 -0.90
N ASN A 32 12.05 6.04 -0.54
CA ASN A 32 12.10 4.61 -0.26
C ASN A 32 11.63 4.26 1.18
N ALA A 33 10.79 5.09 1.81
CA ALA A 33 10.23 4.75 3.11
C ALA A 33 9.30 3.54 2.99
N SER A 34 9.38 2.61 3.95
CA SER A 34 8.61 1.35 3.92
C SER A 34 7.11 1.56 3.73
N ASN A 35 6.54 2.58 4.36
CA ASN A 35 5.11 2.89 4.25
C ASN A 35 4.72 3.45 2.87
N ASN A 36 5.63 4.14 2.17
CA ASN A 36 5.42 4.61 0.81
C ASN A 36 5.50 3.44 -0.19
N LEU A 37 6.49 2.56 -0.02
CA LEU A 37 6.61 1.35 -0.83
C LEU A 37 5.36 0.48 -0.69
N ALA A 38 4.87 0.26 0.53
CA ALA A 38 3.66 -0.51 0.78
C ALA A 38 2.37 0.17 0.26
N ALA A 39 2.30 1.51 0.26
CA ALA A 39 1.12 2.23 -0.22
C ALA A 39 1.06 2.34 -1.75
N PHE A 40 2.21 2.48 -2.40
CA PHE A 40 2.30 2.94 -3.78
C PHE A 40 3.04 1.99 -4.73
N GLY A 41 3.73 0.97 -4.20
CA GLY A 41 4.57 0.07 -5.01
C GLY A 41 3.80 -0.71 -6.08
N ASN A 42 2.52 -1.00 -5.83
CA ASN A 42 1.67 -1.75 -6.75
C ASN A 42 0.60 -0.88 -7.43
N ILE A 43 0.71 0.45 -7.35
CA ILE A 43 -0.24 1.33 -8.04
C ILE A 43 0.04 1.32 -9.54
N ILE A 44 -0.96 0.86 -10.30
CA ILE A 44 -1.00 1.00 -11.75
C ILE A 44 -1.78 2.29 -12.08
N LEU A 45 -1.10 3.25 -12.69
CA LEU A 45 -1.72 4.48 -13.15
C LEU A 45 -2.48 4.21 -14.47
N PRO A 46 -3.74 4.67 -14.62
CA PRO A 46 -4.47 4.48 -15.86
C PRO A 46 -3.74 5.06 -17.06
N GLY A 47 -3.61 4.28 -18.13
CA GLY A 47 -2.88 4.65 -19.35
C GLY A 47 -1.36 4.40 -19.31
N PHE A 48 -0.86 3.77 -18.23
CA PHE A 48 0.54 3.38 -18.05
C PHE A 48 0.70 1.91 -17.70
N GLU A 49 -0.33 1.08 -17.94
CA GLU A 49 -0.35 -0.35 -17.66
C GLU A 49 0.91 -1.04 -18.24
N ASP A 50 1.16 -0.83 -19.53
CA ASP A 50 2.30 -1.44 -20.25
C ASP A 50 3.67 -0.92 -19.76
N TYR A 51 3.74 0.30 -19.21
CA TYR A 51 5.00 0.89 -18.72
C TYR A 51 5.50 0.17 -17.46
N PHE A 52 4.58 -0.33 -16.63
CA PHE A 52 4.94 -1.06 -15.42
C PHE A 52 5.23 -2.55 -15.69
N ASP A 53 4.63 -3.14 -16.73
CA ASP A 53 4.92 -4.51 -17.16
C ASP A 53 6.38 -4.70 -17.63
N GLU A 54 6.97 -3.67 -18.26
CA GLU A 54 8.38 -3.69 -18.67
C GLU A 54 9.35 -3.51 -17.49
N LEU A 55 8.94 -2.81 -16.42
CA LEU A 55 9.75 -2.58 -15.23
C LEU A 55 9.70 -3.74 -14.23
N GLN A 56 8.57 -4.46 -14.16
CA GLN A 56 8.40 -5.60 -13.26
C GLN A 56 9.20 -6.84 -13.68
N GLN A 57 9.62 -6.94 -14.95
CA GLN A 57 10.45 -8.05 -15.43
C GLN A 57 11.85 -8.09 -14.80
N ASP A 58 12.32 -6.98 -14.22
CA ASP A 58 13.62 -6.91 -13.53
C ASP A 58 13.50 -7.03 -11.99
N GLU A 59 12.29 -6.99 -11.41
CA GLU A 59 12.03 -6.99 -9.95
C GLU A 59 11.11 -8.13 -9.46
N GLU A 60 11.03 -9.26 -10.18
CA GLU A 60 10.41 -10.49 -9.64
C GLU A 60 11.23 -11.05 -8.47
N GLU A 61 10.99 -10.55 -7.25
CA GLU A 61 11.12 -11.27 -5.98
C GLU A 61 10.81 -10.31 -4.81
N LYS A 62 9.53 -10.18 -4.46
CA LYS A 62 9.05 -9.95 -3.08
C LYS A 62 7.55 -10.10 -3.04
N GLU A 63 7.12 -11.35 -2.87
CA GLU A 63 5.81 -11.66 -2.31
C GLU A 63 5.70 -10.91 -0.96
N VAL A 64 4.90 -9.85 -0.93
CA VAL A 64 4.47 -9.26 0.34
C VAL A 64 3.40 -10.21 0.85
N ASP A 65 3.86 -11.20 1.63
CA ASP A 65 3.03 -12.10 2.40
C ASP A 65 2.00 -11.28 3.17
N SER A 66 0.76 -11.36 2.68
CA SER A 66 -0.39 -10.64 3.23
C SER A 66 -1.15 -11.54 4.21
N GLU A 67 -0.48 -12.48 4.87
CA GLU A 67 -1.01 -13.25 6.00
C GLU A 67 -0.47 -12.67 7.33
N SER A 68 -0.97 -11.50 7.73
CA SER A 68 -0.98 -11.19 9.16
C SER A 68 -2.08 -12.03 9.80
N GLU A 69 -1.69 -13.21 10.24
CA GLU A 69 -2.48 -14.19 10.99
C GLU A 69 -3.45 -13.53 11.99
N SER A 70 -4.72 -13.86 11.84
CA SER A 70 -5.70 -13.84 12.91
C SER A 70 -5.45 -15.02 13.84
N ASN A 71 -5.05 -14.78 15.10
CA ASN A 71 -5.40 -15.56 16.31
C ASN A 71 -4.63 -15.02 17.54
N ASP A 72 -5.33 -14.50 18.55
CA ASP A 72 -5.80 -15.19 19.77
C ASP A 72 -4.74 -15.25 20.88
N GLU A 73 -4.84 -14.36 21.87
CA GLU A 73 -4.59 -14.69 23.29
C GLU A 73 -5.40 -13.72 24.18
N LEU A 74 -6.09 -14.09 25.25
CA LEU A 74 -6.65 -15.32 25.82
C LEU A 74 -7.47 -14.84 27.04
N ASN A 75 -8.55 -15.54 27.38
CA ASN A 75 -9.42 -15.28 28.53
C ASN A 75 -8.66 -14.96 29.83
N ASP A 76 -8.97 -13.82 30.45
CA ASP A 76 -8.56 -13.51 31.82
C ASP A 76 -9.75 -13.75 32.76
N ASP A 77 -9.99 -15.02 33.08
CA ASP A 77 -10.87 -15.40 34.19
C ASP A 77 -10.45 -16.78 34.72
N LEU A 78 -9.67 -16.81 35.81
CA LEU A 78 -9.65 -17.87 36.84
C LEU A 78 -8.69 -17.54 38.01
N VAL A 79 -9.29 -17.03 39.09
CA VAL A 79 -9.22 -17.51 40.49
C VAL A 79 -7.95 -18.28 40.91
N ASP A 80 -7.14 -17.73 41.84
CA ASP A 80 -6.95 -18.22 43.23
C ASP A 80 -5.71 -17.61 43.94
N LYS A 81 -5.95 -16.91 45.06
CA LYS A 81 -5.47 -17.27 46.42
C LYS A 81 -5.92 -16.26 47.49
#